data_AF-A0A9P6RP91-F1
#
_entry.id   AF-A0A9P6RP91-F1
#
_cell.length_a   1.000
_cell.length_b   1.000
_cell.length_c   1.000
_cell.angle_alpha   90.00
_cell.angle_beta   90.00
_cell.angle_gamma   90.00
#
_symmetry.space_group_name_H-M   'P 1'
#
loop_
_entity.id
_entity.type
_entity.pdbx_description
1 polymer ?
#
loop_
_entity_poly.entity_id
_entity_poly.type
_entity_poly.pdbx_seq_one_letter_code
_entity_poly.pdbx_strand_id
1 'polypeptide(L)'
;MDIEDLGHLARKPKVTNYNACTVRDLKPGSIKEWCTCGLTKKGPWCDGKSHKGTTFKPLRWRVPDGKNTQTMYSICDCKYTTRPPYCDGIHYDLPLRYLKKIKECSKQPHDPAVTKLCEECGWAGPRESWPELPPTDSDSDDDDDASDVSDNTDDDKDTKEAKAKRLAANTPKVQIQLPGQHTEENATDSSETRQIACNGSCQAAAAADSGEIHRLADEIQRVQI
;
A
#
# COMPACT_ATOMS: atom_id res chain seq x y z
N MET A 1 -8.43 14.42 22.65
CA MET A 1 -9.14 13.36 21.93
C MET A 1 -8.11 12.28 21.68
N ASP A 2 -8.04 11.34 22.61
CA ASP A 2 -7.03 10.29 22.62
C ASP A 2 -7.31 9.29 21.49
N ILE A 3 -6.30 9.08 20.65
CA ILE A 3 -6.31 8.11 19.53
C ILE A 3 -6.39 6.65 20.04
N GLU A 4 -6.45 6.46 21.36
CA GLU A 4 -6.56 5.16 22.02
C GLU A 4 -7.96 4.55 21.88
N ASP A 5 -8.99 5.34 21.52
CA ASP A 5 -10.35 4.84 21.34
C ASP A 5 -10.74 4.62 19.87
N LEU A 6 -9.98 3.76 19.18
CA LEU A 6 -10.42 3.14 17.92
C LEU A 6 -11.41 1.99 18.20
N GLY A 7 -12.39 2.22 19.08
CA GLY A 7 -13.41 1.27 19.51
C GLY A 7 -14.30 0.73 18.37
N HIS A 8 -14.37 1.41 17.23
CA HIS A 8 -15.03 0.89 16.02
C HIS A 8 -14.19 -0.12 15.22
N LEU A 9 -12.92 -0.33 15.58
CA LEU A 9 -12.04 -1.39 15.04
C LEU A 9 -11.96 -2.56 16.02
N ALA A 10 -13.08 -3.17 16.37
CA ALA A 10 -13.09 -4.43 17.16
C ALA A 10 -12.17 -5.51 16.56
N ARG A 11 -11.85 -5.38 15.26
CA ARG A 11 -10.95 -6.25 14.51
C ARG A 11 -9.91 -5.41 13.78
N LYS A 12 -8.70 -5.95 13.62
CA LYS A 12 -7.54 -5.24 13.08
C LYS A 12 -7.21 -5.73 11.67
N PRO A 13 -7.25 -4.84 10.66
CA PRO A 13 -6.94 -5.21 9.29
C PRO A 13 -5.43 -5.30 9.05
N LYS A 14 -5.04 -5.99 7.97
CA LYS A 14 -3.68 -5.96 7.46
C LYS A 14 -3.40 -4.57 6.88
N VAL A 15 -2.24 -3.99 7.19
CA VAL A 15 -1.77 -2.81 6.45
C VAL A 15 -1.32 -3.25 5.06
N THR A 16 -1.96 -2.71 4.01
CA THR A 16 -1.56 -2.98 2.61
C THR A 16 -0.41 -2.08 2.18
N ASN A 17 -0.58 -0.78 2.37
CA ASN A 17 0.40 0.24 2.02
C ASN A 17 0.28 1.40 3.01
N TYR A 18 1.41 2.01 3.36
CA TYR A 18 1.43 3.21 4.20
C TYR A 18 1.24 4.48 3.37
N ASN A 19 1.29 4.43 2.05
CA ASN A 19 1.09 5.63 1.24
C ASN A 19 -0.38 5.95 1.02
N ALA A 20 -0.70 7.25 0.88
CA ALA A 20 -2.00 7.68 0.38
C ALA A 20 -2.20 7.18 -1.06
N CYS A 21 -3.38 6.63 -1.36
CA CYS A 21 -3.71 6.18 -2.70
C CYS A 21 -4.56 7.24 -3.40
N THR A 22 -3.99 7.89 -4.41
CA THR A 22 -4.71 8.85 -5.25
C THR A 22 -5.38 8.11 -6.40
N VAL A 23 -6.71 8.06 -6.39
CA VAL A 23 -7.51 7.46 -7.46
C VAL A 23 -8.07 8.56 -8.36
N ARG A 24 -7.99 8.36 -9.67
CA ARG A 24 -8.47 9.32 -10.70
C ARG A 24 -9.64 8.73 -11.47
N ASP A 25 -10.36 9.59 -12.18
CA ASP A 25 -11.31 9.23 -13.24
C ASP A 25 -12.43 8.27 -12.77
N LEU A 26 -12.91 8.47 -11.54
CA LEU A 26 -14.05 7.73 -11.01
C LEU A 26 -15.36 8.28 -11.58
N LYS A 27 -16.21 7.39 -12.12
CA LYS A 27 -17.54 7.75 -12.62
C LYS A 27 -18.41 8.29 -11.47
N PRO A 28 -18.90 9.54 -11.52
CA PRO A 28 -19.80 10.09 -10.51
C PRO A 28 -21.05 9.22 -10.32
N GLY A 29 -21.50 9.07 -9.08
CA GLY A 29 -22.67 8.25 -8.73
C GLY A 29 -22.46 6.74 -8.81
N SER A 30 -21.30 6.26 -9.31
CA SER A 30 -20.98 4.83 -9.29
C SER A 30 -20.71 4.34 -7.87
N ILE A 31 -21.00 3.07 -7.61
CA ILE A 31 -20.70 2.41 -6.34
C ILE A 31 -19.34 1.73 -6.48
N LYS A 32 -18.46 1.96 -5.52
CA LYS A 32 -17.17 1.29 -5.39
C LYS A 32 -17.09 0.58 -4.05
N GLU A 33 -16.39 -0.55 -4.03
CA GLU A 33 -16.22 -1.36 -2.82
C GLU A 33 -14.82 -1.16 -2.27
N TRP A 34 -14.71 -0.39 -1.19
CA TRP A 34 -13.45 -0.16 -0.52
C TRP A 34 -13.06 -1.37 0.34
N CYS A 35 -11.82 -1.82 0.20
CA CYS A 35 -11.31 -2.96 0.94
C CYS A 35 -11.07 -2.57 2.41
N THR A 36 -11.72 -3.27 3.34
CA THR A 36 -11.56 -3.05 4.79
C THR A 36 -10.54 -3.99 5.43
N CYS A 37 -10.25 -5.15 4.84
CA CYS A 37 -9.36 -6.17 5.42
C CYS A 37 -7.87 -5.99 5.09
N GLY A 38 -7.54 -5.24 4.03
CA GLY A 38 -6.18 -5.02 3.53
C GLY A 38 -5.51 -6.22 2.85
N LEU A 39 -6.27 -7.28 2.55
CA LEU A 39 -5.80 -8.51 1.90
C LEU A 39 -5.85 -8.47 0.36
N THR A 40 -6.40 -7.40 -0.21
CA THR A 40 -6.49 -7.22 -1.68
C THR A 40 -5.10 -7.11 -2.31
N LYS A 41 -4.95 -7.61 -3.53
CA LYS A 41 -3.73 -7.43 -4.35
C LYS A 41 -3.69 -6.05 -5.02
N LYS A 42 -4.87 -5.47 -5.28
CA LYS A 42 -5.03 -4.20 -5.99
C LYS A 42 -5.80 -3.24 -5.09
N GLY A 43 -5.10 -2.75 -4.05
CA GLY A 43 -5.60 -1.66 -3.22
C GLY A 43 -5.91 -0.43 -4.08
N PRO A 44 -6.90 0.40 -3.70
CA PRO A 44 -7.63 0.40 -2.43
C PRO A 44 -8.94 -0.40 -2.45
N TRP A 45 -9.29 -0.99 -3.60
CA TRP A 45 -10.58 -1.64 -3.84
C TRP A 45 -10.59 -3.12 -3.44
N CYS A 46 -11.78 -3.61 -3.11
CA CYS A 46 -12.01 -5.02 -2.82
C CYS A 46 -11.87 -5.87 -4.10
N ASP A 47 -11.27 -7.05 -3.99
CA ASP A 47 -11.16 -8.03 -5.09
C ASP A 47 -12.21 -9.17 -4.98
N GLY A 48 -13.19 -9.04 -4.08
CA GLY A 48 -14.28 -10.01 -3.85
C GLY A 48 -13.86 -11.33 -3.19
N LYS A 49 -12.59 -11.75 -3.31
CA LYS A 49 -12.11 -13.06 -2.84
C LYS A 49 -11.22 -12.95 -1.60
N SER A 50 -10.41 -11.90 -1.47
CA SER A 50 -9.42 -11.83 -0.40
C SER A 50 -10.01 -11.68 1.00
N HIS A 51 -11.19 -11.08 1.14
CA HIS A 51 -11.82 -10.92 2.46
C HIS A 51 -12.61 -12.17 2.89
N LYS A 52 -12.94 -13.08 1.96
CA LYS A 52 -13.64 -14.33 2.29
C LYS A 52 -12.80 -15.15 3.29
N GLY A 53 -13.46 -15.77 4.27
CA GLY A 53 -12.81 -16.47 5.40
C GLY A 53 -12.30 -15.54 6.50
N THR A 54 -12.45 -14.22 6.35
CA THR A 54 -12.31 -13.25 7.44
C THR A 54 -13.68 -12.66 7.75
N THR A 55 -13.78 -11.93 8.85
CA THR A 55 -15.04 -11.29 9.23
C THR A 55 -15.20 -9.87 8.67
N PHE A 56 -14.20 -9.39 7.94
CA PHE A 56 -14.24 -8.12 7.25
C PHE A 56 -15.19 -8.18 6.05
N LYS A 57 -16.03 -7.15 5.93
CA LYS A 57 -16.88 -6.93 4.76
C LYS A 57 -16.44 -5.65 4.04
N PRO A 58 -16.42 -5.62 2.69
CA PRO A 58 -16.09 -4.41 1.95
C PRO A 58 -17.09 -3.29 2.25
N LEU A 59 -16.60 -2.05 2.25
CA LEU A 59 -17.45 -0.87 2.44
C LEU A 59 -17.91 -0.36 1.08
N ARG A 60 -19.24 -0.34 0.85
CA ARG A 60 -19.83 0.27 -0.33
C ARG A 60 -19.79 1.79 -0.19
N TRP A 61 -19.05 2.44 -1.08
CA TRP A 61 -18.95 3.89 -1.17
C TRP A 61 -19.50 4.38 -2.50
N ARG A 62 -20.45 5.31 -2.44
CA ARG A 62 -20.96 6.01 -3.63
C ARG A 62 -20.01 7.15 -3.96
N VAL A 63 -19.48 7.17 -5.17
CA VAL A 63 -18.65 8.26 -5.67
C VAL A 63 -19.48 9.55 -5.68
N PRO A 64 -19.02 10.64 -5.02
CA PRO A 64 -19.71 11.91 -5.02
C PRO A 64 -20.05 12.39 -6.44
N ASP A 65 -21.25 12.92 -6.61
CA ASP A 65 -21.76 13.50 -7.85
C ASP A 65 -22.15 14.98 -7.69
N GLY A 66 -22.49 15.62 -8.82
CA GLY A 66 -22.85 17.03 -8.86
C GLY A 66 -21.70 17.95 -8.44
N LYS A 67 -22.00 18.91 -7.55
CA LYS A 67 -21.04 19.93 -7.08
C LYS A 67 -19.86 19.38 -6.29
N ASN A 68 -19.97 18.14 -5.79
CA ASN A 68 -18.94 17.49 -4.98
C ASN A 68 -18.04 16.56 -5.80
N THR A 69 -18.21 16.54 -7.13
CA THR A 69 -17.38 15.73 -8.04
C THR A 69 -15.94 16.23 -8.03
N GLN A 70 -15.00 15.31 -7.82
CA GLN A 70 -13.56 15.58 -7.87
C GLN A 70 -12.90 14.73 -8.96
N THR A 71 -11.87 15.27 -9.61
CA THR A 71 -11.03 14.52 -10.56
C THR A 71 -10.14 13.51 -9.85
N MET A 72 -9.76 13.80 -8.60
CA MET A 72 -8.86 13.00 -7.78
C MET A 72 -9.48 12.78 -6.41
N TYR A 73 -9.41 11.55 -5.92
CA TYR A 73 -9.81 11.20 -4.56
C TYR A 73 -8.63 10.57 -3.82
N SER A 74 -8.36 11.05 -2.61
CA SER A 74 -7.38 10.43 -1.72
C SER A 74 -8.08 9.34 -0.89
N ILE A 75 -7.82 8.08 -1.24
CA ILE A 75 -8.43 6.91 -0.62
C ILE A 75 -7.39 6.23 0.29
N CYS A 76 -7.85 5.78 1.46
CA CYS A 76 -7.00 5.12 2.44
C CYS A 76 -6.57 3.73 1.97
N ASP A 77 -5.26 3.48 1.98
CA ASP A 77 -4.71 2.15 1.71
C ASP A 77 -4.12 1.44 2.94
N CYS A 78 -3.90 2.15 4.05
CA CYS A 78 -3.43 1.54 5.28
C CYS A 78 -4.53 0.81 6.06
N LYS A 79 -5.79 1.19 5.85
CA LYS A 79 -7.03 0.66 6.47
C LYS A 79 -7.28 1.07 7.93
N TYR A 80 -6.53 2.05 8.43
CA TYR A 80 -6.67 2.61 9.78
C TYR A 80 -7.24 4.04 9.80
N THR A 81 -7.81 4.50 8.68
CA THR A 81 -8.47 5.82 8.62
C THR A 81 -9.68 5.87 9.56
N THR A 82 -9.85 7.02 10.20
CA THR A 82 -11.04 7.40 10.98
C THR A 82 -12.19 7.88 10.09
N ARG A 83 -11.91 8.21 8.82
CA ARG A 83 -12.90 8.73 7.85
C ARG A 83 -12.96 7.84 6.59
N PRO A 84 -13.35 6.57 6.70
CA PRO A 84 -13.40 5.68 5.56
C PRO A 84 -14.38 6.18 4.48
N PRO A 85 -14.05 6.05 3.18
CA PRO A 85 -12.83 5.44 2.62
C PRO A 85 -11.66 6.41 2.44
N TYR A 86 -11.79 7.67 2.88
CA TYR A 86 -10.80 8.72 2.61
C TYR A 86 -9.52 8.57 3.43
N CYS A 87 -8.41 9.05 2.88
CA CYS A 87 -7.17 9.17 3.63
C CYS A 87 -7.22 10.36 4.60
N ASP A 88 -6.78 10.14 5.84
CA ASP A 88 -6.71 11.14 6.91
C ASP A 88 -5.30 11.33 7.48
N GLY A 89 -4.28 10.67 6.90
CA GLY A 89 -2.89 10.81 7.31
C GLY A 89 -2.46 9.92 8.48
N ILE A 90 -3.33 9.08 9.06
CA ILE A 90 -2.96 8.19 10.18
C ILE A 90 -1.79 7.26 9.84
N HIS A 91 -1.60 6.97 8.56
CA HIS A 91 -0.51 6.11 8.07
C HIS A 91 0.90 6.63 8.37
N TYR A 92 1.09 7.90 8.73
CA TYR A 92 2.41 8.42 9.12
C TYR A 92 2.89 7.85 10.46
N ASP A 93 2.01 7.73 11.45
CA ASP A 93 2.34 7.23 12.79
C ASP A 93 2.04 5.73 12.98
N LEU A 94 1.45 5.11 11.97
CA LEU A 94 1.02 3.71 12.00
C LEU A 94 2.16 2.67 11.99
N PRO A 95 3.28 2.82 11.24
CA PRO A 95 4.23 1.73 11.03
C PRO A 95 4.78 1.12 12.33
N LEU A 96 5.26 1.97 13.24
CA LEU A 96 5.84 1.51 14.50
C LEU A 96 4.79 0.86 15.41
N ARG A 97 3.60 1.47 15.49
CA ARG A 97 2.49 0.96 16.31
C ARG A 97 1.98 -0.39 15.80
N TYR A 98 1.85 -0.53 14.49
CA TYR A 98 1.43 -1.76 13.83
C TYR A 98 2.43 -2.91 14.05
N LEU A 99 3.72 -2.65 13.84
CA LEU A 99 4.77 -3.65 14.06
C LEU A 99 4.87 -4.07 15.52
N LYS A 100 4.78 -3.12 16.46
CA LYS A 100 4.75 -3.42 17.91
C LYS A 100 3.59 -4.35 18.24
N LYS A 101 2.40 -4.06 17.70
CA LYS A 101 1.19 -4.86 17.93
C LYS A 101 1.30 -6.29 17.42
N ILE A 102 1.91 -6.50 16.25
CA ILE A 102 2.16 -7.85 15.73
C ILE A 102 3.10 -8.62 16.67
N LYS A 103 4.18 -7.99 17.13
CA LYS A 103 5.17 -8.63 18.03
C LYS A 103 4.56 -9.01 19.37
N GLU A 104 3.71 -8.15 19.93
CA GLU A 104 3.07 -8.33 21.24
C GLU A 104 1.75 -9.12 21.18
N CYS A 105 1.42 -9.70 20.02
CA CYS A 105 0.17 -10.43 19.83
C CYS A 105 0.08 -11.68 20.71
N SER A 106 -1.05 -11.88 21.37
CA SER A 106 -1.37 -13.07 22.18
C SER A 106 -1.47 -14.37 21.37
N LYS A 107 -1.66 -14.28 20.04
CA LYS A 107 -1.82 -15.43 19.14
C LYS A 107 -0.52 -15.87 18.47
N GLN A 108 0.63 -15.53 19.06
CA GLN A 108 1.92 -16.01 18.57
C GLN A 108 2.13 -17.50 18.92
N PRO A 109 2.80 -18.28 18.07
CA PRO A 109 3.26 -17.91 16.73
C PRO A 109 2.10 -17.89 15.72
N HIS A 110 2.13 -16.93 14.79
CA HIS A 110 1.18 -16.96 13.68
C HIS A 110 1.59 -18.02 12.66
N ASP A 111 0.77 -19.05 12.48
CA ASP A 111 0.97 -20.08 11.46
C ASP A 111 0.21 -19.70 10.16
N PRO A 112 0.92 -19.46 9.04
CA PRO A 112 0.30 -19.16 7.74
C PRO A 112 -0.64 -20.24 7.22
N ALA A 113 -0.43 -21.51 7.60
CA ALA A 113 -1.25 -22.63 7.16
C ALA A 113 -2.64 -22.63 7.82
N VAL A 114 -2.75 -22.03 9.01
CA VAL A 114 -4.00 -22.03 9.80
C VAL A 114 -4.70 -20.68 9.71
N THR A 115 -3.95 -19.58 9.84
CA THR A 115 -4.53 -18.24 9.97
C THR A 115 -4.15 -17.37 8.79
N LYS A 116 -5.14 -17.06 7.96
CA LYS A 116 -5.01 -16.11 6.85
C LYS A 116 -4.74 -14.67 7.33
N LEU A 117 -5.49 -14.23 8.35
CA LEU A 117 -5.39 -12.90 8.96
C LEU A 117 -5.68 -13.01 10.46
N CYS A 118 -4.76 -12.55 11.28
CA CYS A 118 -4.96 -12.41 12.71
C CYS A 118 -5.73 -11.11 12.98
N GLU A 119 -7.01 -11.23 13.33
CA GLU A 119 -7.89 -10.08 13.57
C GLU A 119 -7.57 -9.33 14.89
N GLU A 120 -6.70 -9.88 15.74
CA GLU A 120 -6.23 -9.21 16.96
C GLU A 120 -5.10 -8.21 16.68
N CYS A 121 -4.17 -8.55 15.78
CA CYS A 121 -2.95 -7.77 15.52
C CYS A 121 -2.78 -7.29 14.07
N GLY A 122 -3.55 -7.81 13.13
CA GLY A 122 -3.47 -7.49 11.70
C GLY A 122 -2.42 -8.28 10.91
N TRP A 123 -1.70 -9.21 11.54
CA TRP A 123 -0.73 -10.08 10.83
C TRP A 123 -1.45 -10.93 9.78
N ALA A 124 -0.86 -11.05 8.60
CA ALA A 124 -1.38 -11.90 7.53
C ALA A 124 -0.24 -12.70 6.92
N GLY A 125 -0.48 -14.01 6.72
CA GLY A 125 0.47 -14.90 6.06
C GLY A 125 0.65 -14.57 4.57
N PRO A 126 1.70 -15.12 3.93
CA PRO A 126 1.89 -15.05 2.47
C PRO A 126 0.65 -15.55 1.74
N ARG A 127 0.29 -14.88 0.64
CA ARG A 127 -0.99 -15.13 -0.04
C ARG A 127 -1.08 -16.53 -0.66
N GLU A 128 0.07 -17.11 -0.99
CA GLU A 128 0.24 -18.44 -1.57
C GLU A 128 -0.10 -19.55 -0.56
N SER A 129 -0.08 -19.24 0.74
CA SER A 129 -0.35 -20.19 1.82
C SER A 129 -1.80 -20.21 2.31
N TRP A 130 -2.68 -19.38 1.74
CA TRP A 130 -4.05 -19.28 2.24
C TRP A 130 -4.88 -20.51 1.87
N PRO A 131 -5.66 -21.06 2.82
CA PRO A 131 -6.49 -22.22 2.54
C PRO A 131 -7.48 -21.89 1.42
N GLU A 132 -7.59 -22.80 0.45
CA GLU A 132 -8.63 -22.74 -0.56
C GLU A 132 -9.97 -22.83 0.15
N LEU A 133 -10.78 -21.77 0.04
CA LEU A 133 -12.14 -21.83 0.54
C LEU A 133 -12.91 -22.83 -0.31
N PRO A 134 -13.81 -23.63 0.31
CA PRO A 134 -14.66 -24.51 -0.46
C PRO A 134 -15.42 -23.68 -1.50
N PRO A 135 -15.67 -24.23 -2.70
CA PRO A 135 -16.54 -23.58 -3.67
C PRO A 135 -17.86 -23.26 -2.97
N THR A 136 -18.21 -21.97 -2.93
CA THR A 136 -19.48 -21.53 -2.37
C THR A 136 -20.51 -21.68 -3.48
N ASP A 137 -21.36 -22.71 -3.40
CA ASP A 137 -22.47 -22.98 -4.33
C ASP A 137 -23.63 -21.96 -4.20
N SER A 138 -23.31 -20.67 -4.01
CA SER A 138 -24.30 -19.61 -3.80
C SER A 138 -24.22 -18.50 -4.84
N ASP A 139 -23.64 -18.79 -6.01
CA ASP A 139 -23.98 -18.08 -7.23
C ASP A 139 -25.18 -18.83 -7.85
N SER A 140 -26.33 -18.79 -7.16
CA SER A 140 -27.61 -18.97 -7.83
C SER A 140 -27.83 -17.68 -8.61
N ASP A 141 -27.25 -17.65 -9.80
CA ASP A 141 -27.66 -16.75 -10.86
C ASP A 141 -29.16 -17.01 -11.09
N ASP A 142 -30.01 -16.12 -10.57
CA ASP A 142 -31.39 -15.97 -11.03
C ASP A 142 -31.33 -15.38 -12.46
N ASP A 143 -30.90 -16.20 -13.42
CA ASP A 143 -31.08 -16.00 -14.86
C ASP A 143 -32.51 -16.41 -15.21
N ASP A 144 -33.47 -15.53 -14.89
CA ASP A 144 -34.82 -15.59 -15.46
C ASP A 144 -35.03 -14.40 -16.41
N ASP A 145 -35.09 -14.73 -17.69
CA ASP A 145 -36.07 -14.27 -18.69
C ASP A 145 -35.47 -13.83 -20.04
N ALA A 146 -35.52 -14.80 -20.98
CA ALA A 146 -35.94 -14.73 -22.39
C ALA A 146 -35.30 -13.68 -23.33
N SER A 147 -34.98 -13.94 -24.61
CA SER A 147 -35.49 -14.91 -25.57
C SER A 147 -34.53 -15.00 -26.77
N ASP A 148 -34.25 -16.22 -27.20
CA ASP A 148 -34.44 -16.69 -28.59
C ASP A 148 -34.19 -15.70 -29.75
N VAL A 149 -33.04 -15.81 -30.43
CA VAL A 149 -32.99 -15.76 -31.89
C VAL A 149 -31.97 -16.79 -32.40
N SER A 150 -32.51 -17.74 -33.13
CA SER A 150 -31.88 -18.78 -33.94
C SER A 150 -30.79 -18.30 -34.90
N ASP A 151 -29.73 -19.12 -34.95
CA ASP A 151 -29.16 -19.76 -36.13
C ASP A 151 -28.87 -18.91 -37.38
N ASN A 152 -27.58 -18.82 -37.72
CA ASN A 152 -27.12 -19.30 -39.03
C ASN A 152 -25.61 -19.55 -38.96
N THR A 153 -25.26 -20.81 -39.11
CA THR A 153 -23.96 -21.28 -39.56
C THR A 153 -23.64 -20.72 -40.95
N ASP A 154 -22.44 -20.19 -41.12
CA ASP A 154 -21.74 -20.25 -42.41
C ASP A 154 -20.24 -20.43 -42.15
N ASP A 155 -19.70 -21.38 -42.89
CA ASP A 155 -18.30 -21.76 -43.04
C ASP A 155 -17.35 -20.57 -43.15
N ASP A 156 -16.21 -20.63 -42.45
CA ASP A 156 -14.95 -20.28 -43.09
C ASP A 156 -13.78 -20.98 -42.41
N LYS A 157 -13.39 -22.06 -43.06
CA LYS A 157 -12.19 -22.85 -42.84
C LYS A 157 -11.05 -22.15 -43.53
N ASP A 158 -10.25 -21.34 -42.84
CA ASP A 158 -8.92 -21.00 -43.35
C ASP A 158 -7.81 -20.88 -42.29
N THR A 159 -6.97 -21.92 -42.35
CA THR A 159 -5.53 -21.98 -42.11
C THR A 159 -4.88 -21.21 -40.95
N LYS A 160 -4.49 -22.04 -39.96
CA LYS A 160 -3.36 -21.82 -39.05
C LYS A 160 -2.04 -21.64 -39.83
N GLU A 161 -1.74 -20.47 -40.40
CA GLU A 161 -0.36 -20.11 -40.76
C GLU A 161 -0.05 -18.61 -41.01
N ALA A 162 -0.93 -17.66 -40.66
CA ALA A 162 -0.73 -16.25 -41.00
C ALA A 162 -0.81 -15.23 -39.83
N LYS A 163 -0.54 -15.62 -38.58
CA LYS A 163 -0.48 -14.68 -37.43
C LYS A 163 0.73 -14.86 -36.51
N ALA A 164 1.88 -15.21 -37.10
CA ALA A 164 3.18 -15.27 -36.41
C ALA A 164 4.17 -14.18 -36.86
N LYS A 165 3.71 -13.13 -37.57
CA LYS A 165 4.59 -12.07 -38.07
C LYS A 165 3.98 -10.67 -37.89
N ARG A 166 3.77 -10.27 -36.63
CA ARG A 166 3.48 -8.86 -36.27
C ARG A 166 3.77 -8.54 -34.79
N LEU A 167 4.76 -9.21 -34.20
CA LEU A 167 5.22 -8.94 -32.83
C LEU A 167 6.75 -8.82 -32.79
N ALA A 168 7.30 -7.83 -33.50
CA ALA A 168 8.74 -7.52 -33.46
C ALA A 168 9.04 -6.10 -33.97
N ALA A 169 8.39 -5.06 -33.44
CA ALA A 169 8.76 -3.67 -33.73
C ALA A 169 8.15 -2.66 -32.75
N ASN A 170 8.32 -2.82 -31.43
CA ASN A 170 8.47 -1.68 -30.52
C ASN A 170 8.74 -2.16 -29.08
N THR A 171 10.02 -2.29 -28.75
CA THR A 171 10.46 -2.36 -27.36
C THR A 171 11.53 -1.28 -27.19
N PRO A 172 11.32 -0.26 -26.35
CA PRO A 172 12.35 0.74 -26.08
C PRO A 172 13.50 0.07 -25.31
N LYS A 173 14.72 0.15 -25.86
CA LYS A 173 15.95 -0.23 -25.15
C LYS A 173 16.24 0.81 -24.07
N VAL A 174 15.92 0.50 -22.82
CA VAL A 174 16.44 1.25 -21.66
C VAL A 174 17.74 0.57 -21.25
N GLN A 175 18.87 1.27 -21.44
CA GLN A 175 20.15 0.84 -20.87
C GLN A 175 20.24 1.32 -19.42
N ILE A 176 20.26 0.38 -18.49
CA ILE A 176 20.53 0.63 -17.07
C ILE A 176 22.00 0.28 -16.86
N GLN A 177 22.84 1.27 -16.59
CA GLN A 177 24.23 1.08 -16.19
C GLN A 177 24.25 0.66 -14.71
N LEU A 178 24.77 -0.54 -14.43
CA LEU A 178 25.02 -1.00 -13.05
C LEU A 178 26.40 -0.49 -12.60
N PRO A 179 26.54 0.11 -11.40
CA PRO A 179 27.85 0.39 -10.84
C PRO A 179 28.53 -0.92 -10.39
N GLY A 180 29.75 -1.11 -10.87
CA GLY A 180 30.56 -2.31 -10.68
C GLY A 180 31.06 -2.51 -9.25
N GLN A 181 31.13 -3.78 -8.88
CA GLN A 181 31.87 -4.28 -7.73
C GLN A 181 33.36 -4.06 -7.97
N HIS A 182 34.06 -3.43 -7.03
CA HIS A 182 35.52 -3.49 -6.97
C HIS A 182 35.92 -4.34 -5.77
N THR A 183 36.62 -5.43 -6.07
CA THR A 183 37.40 -6.23 -5.14
C THR A 183 38.73 -5.54 -4.83
N GLU A 184 39.19 -5.72 -3.61
CA GLU A 184 40.44 -5.22 -3.03
C GLU A 184 41.66 -5.82 -3.74
N GLU A 185 42.66 -5.00 -4.10
CA GLU A 185 44.10 -5.37 -4.13
C GLU A 185 44.97 -4.12 -3.84
N ASN A 186 46.11 -4.33 -3.19
CA ASN A 186 46.84 -3.38 -2.33
C ASN A 186 48.22 -3.02 -2.93
N ALA A 187 48.68 -1.78 -2.67
CA ALA A 187 50.04 -1.21 -2.80
C ALA A 187 50.66 -1.17 -4.23
N THR A 188 51.43 -0.16 -4.68
CA THR A 188 52.57 0.54 -4.08
C THR A 188 52.85 1.89 -4.80
N ASP A 189 53.30 2.88 -4.03
CA ASP A 189 54.38 3.85 -4.27
C ASP A 189 54.48 4.70 -5.58
N SER A 190 54.85 5.97 -5.34
CA SER A 190 55.56 6.92 -6.20
C SER A 190 54.77 8.10 -6.80
N SER A 191 54.99 9.26 -6.15
CA SER A 191 55.16 10.60 -6.73
C SER A 191 54.42 10.96 -8.03
N GLU A 192 53.44 11.86 -7.95
CA GLU A 192 53.57 13.23 -8.47
C GLU A 192 52.32 14.08 -8.15
N THR A 193 52.61 15.25 -7.62
CA THR A 193 51.69 16.28 -7.16
C THR A 193 50.83 16.85 -8.28
N ARG A 194 49.51 16.88 -8.10
CA ARG A 194 48.66 17.99 -8.59
C ARG A 194 47.48 18.21 -7.65
N GLN A 195 47.55 19.33 -6.94
CA GLN A 195 46.53 19.85 -6.04
C GLN A 195 45.21 20.06 -6.78
N ILE A 196 44.14 19.48 -6.26
CA ILE A 196 42.77 19.97 -6.45
C ILE A 196 42.20 20.15 -5.05
N ALA A 197 41.98 21.42 -4.70
CA ALA A 197 41.40 21.84 -3.45
C ALA A 197 39.97 21.28 -3.29
N CYS A 198 39.77 20.43 -2.29
CA CYS A 198 38.44 20.16 -1.75
C CYS A 198 38.18 21.21 -0.67
N ASN A 199 37.28 22.16 -0.96
CA ASN A 199 36.72 23.05 0.05
C ASN A 199 35.91 22.17 1.02
N GLY A 200 36.58 21.80 2.10
CA GLY A 200 36.05 20.90 3.12
C GLY A 200 34.84 21.47 3.86
N SER A 201 33.97 20.57 4.31
CA SER A 201 33.40 20.59 5.65
C SER A 201 32.58 19.31 5.88
N CYS A 202 33.29 18.20 6.04
CA CYS A 202 32.86 16.93 6.63
C CYS A 202 34.16 16.43 7.28
N GLN A 203 34.38 16.33 8.60
CA GLN A 203 33.52 15.94 9.72
C GLN A 203 34.08 16.48 11.05
N ALA A 204 33.21 16.44 12.06
CA ALA A 204 33.47 16.17 13.48
C ALA A 204 34.22 17.21 14.34
N ALA A 205 33.51 17.74 15.34
CA ALA A 205 34.04 17.93 16.68
C ALA A 205 32.92 17.76 17.72
N ALA A 206 33.23 16.94 18.72
CA ALA A 206 32.42 16.68 19.90
C ALA A 206 32.42 17.89 20.86
N ALA A 207 31.39 17.93 21.72
CA ALA A 207 31.31 18.60 23.02
C ALA A 207 31.37 20.14 23.09
N ALA A 208 30.21 20.75 23.31
CA ALA A 208 29.96 22.00 24.07
C ALA A 208 28.43 22.27 23.98
N ASP A 209 27.69 22.84 24.92
CA ASP A 209 27.81 23.18 26.34
C ASP A 209 26.36 23.56 26.72
N SER A 210 25.89 23.14 27.90
CA SER A 210 24.48 23.22 28.32
C SER A 210 24.15 24.58 28.98
N GLY A 211 24.77 25.66 28.49
CA GLY A 211 24.77 26.98 29.14
C GLY A 211 23.83 28.04 28.54
N GLU A 212 23.21 27.82 27.38
CA GLU A 212 22.52 28.90 26.63
C GLU A 212 20.99 28.82 26.58
N ILE A 213 20.38 27.81 27.22
CA ILE A 213 18.91 27.73 27.37
C ILE A 213 18.42 28.46 28.63
N HIS A 214 19.32 28.80 29.56
CA HIS A 214 18.97 29.46 30.83
C HIS A 214 18.99 31.00 30.81
N ARG A 215 19.23 31.66 29.68
CA ARG A 215 19.19 33.14 29.59
C ARG A 215 17.95 33.73 28.91
N LEU A 216 17.05 32.90 28.40
CA LEU A 216 15.75 33.33 27.83
C LEU A 216 14.57 33.15 28.80
N ALA A 217 14.80 32.61 29.99
CA ALA A 217 13.77 32.44 31.02
C ALA A 217 13.67 33.64 31.99
N ASP A 218 14.70 34.49 32.11
CA ASP A 218 14.72 35.64 33.04
C ASP A 218 14.19 36.96 32.45
N GLU A 219 13.90 37.00 31.14
CA GLU A 219 13.42 38.23 30.47
C GLU A 219 11.88 38.24 30.28
N ILE A 220 11.19 37.13 30.53
CA ILE A 220 9.72 37.02 30.45
C ILE A 220 9.04 37.43 31.78
N GLN A 221 9.77 37.50 32.89
CA GLN A 221 9.21 37.82 34.21
C GLN A 221 9.19 39.32 34.57
N ARG A 222 9.49 40.21 33.60
CA ARG A 222 9.48 41.68 33.80
C ARG A 222 8.38 42.43 33.02
N VAL A 223 7.44 41.72 32.40
CA VAL A 223 6.30 42.33 31.66
C VAL A 223 4.96 42.13 32.40
N GLN A 224 5.00 41.97 33.72
CA GLN A 224 3.81 42.06 34.58
C GLN A 224 4.09 42.95 35.79
N ILE A 225 4.11 44.26 35.55
CA ILE A 225 3.79 45.31 36.53
C ILE A 225 2.92 46.33 35.80
#